data_AF-A0A3N6EYK3-F1
#
_entry.id   AF-A0A3N6EYK3-F1
#
_cell.length_a   1.000
_cell.length_b   1.000
_cell.length_c   1.000
_cell.angle_alpha   90.00
_cell.angle_beta   90.00
_cell.angle_gamma   90.00
#
_symmetry.space_group_name_H-M   'P 1'
#
loop_
_entity.id
_entity.type
_entity.pdbx_description
1 polymer ?
#
loop_
_entity_poly.entity_id
_entity_poly.type
_entity_poly.pdbx_seq_one_letter_code
_entity_poly.pdbx_strand_id
1 'polypeptide(L)'
;MVGPQDRERVRGLLDSVRAAGREALTAPEGRIVAEAYGIAVPGEELAQDIDEAVACADRLGGPVVLKIVSPDVPHKTDAGGVVVGVRGAPEVRAAFRRIIGNVRAYAPDARIDGVQVQQVVPPWCSSLSCWGWPSSV
;
A
#
# COMPACT_ATOMS: atom_id res chain seq x y z
N MET A 1 -17.04 17.02 -1.03
CA MET A 1 -17.09 17.95 0.11
C MET A 1 -17.15 17.09 1.37
N VAL A 2 -16.21 17.27 2.30
CA VAL A 2 -16.08 16.43 3.52
C VAL A 2 -17.30 16.62 4.40
N GLY A 3 -18.01 15.53 4.71
CA GLY A 3 -19.21 15.58 5.54
C GLY A 3 -18.91 15.78 7.04
N PRO A 4 -19.90 16.18 7.85
CA PRO A 4 -19.75 16.25 9.30
C PRO A 4 -19.33 14.91 9.93
N GLN A 5 -19.88 13.81 9.40
CA GLN A 5 -19.61 12.44 9.85
C GLN A 5 -18.16 12.01 9.59
N ASP A 6 -17.56 12.45 8.47
CA ASP A 6 -16.16 12.19 8.14
C ASP A 6 -15.21 12.85 9.14
N ARG A 7 -15.54 14.08 9.56
CA ARG A 7 -14.75 14.84 10.56
C ARG A 7 -14.81 14.19 11.94
N GLU A 8 -15.98 13.70 12.35
CA GLU A 8 -16.14 12.99 13.62
C GLU A 8 -15.37 11.67 13.61
N ARG A 9 -15.46 10.90 12.52
CA ARG A 9 -14.72 9.65 12.35
C ARG A 9 -13.20 9.87 12.43
N VAL A 10 -12.69 10.87 11.71
CA VAL A 10 -11.25 11.20 11.75
C VAL A 10 -10.83 11.69 13.13
N ARG A 11 -11.63 12.52 13.80
CA ARG A 11 -11.32 12.98 15.16
C ARG A 11 -11.25 11.82 16.15
N GLY A 12 -12.23 10.92 16.14
CA GLY A 12 -12.23 9.73 17.00
C GLY A 12 -11.01 8.84 16.76
N LEU A 13 -10.61 8.66 15.49
CA LEU A 13 -9.39 7.96 15.14
C LEU A 13 -8.15 8.64 15.75
N LEU A 14 -7.97 9.95 15.52
CA LEU A 14 -6.82 10.70 16.04
C LEU A 14 -6.76 10.68 17.58
N ASP A 15 -7.91 10.78 18.25
CA ASP A 15 -7.99 10.73 19.71
C ASP A 15 -7.58 9.35 20.24
N SER A 16 -7.99 8.26 19.58
CA SER A 16 -7.56 6.89 19.94
C SER A 16 -6.06 6.67 19.75
N VAL A 17 -5.47 7.23 18.68
CA VAL A 17 -4.03 7.14 18.39
C VAL A 17 -3.24 7.88 19.48
N ARG A 18 -3.70 9.07 19.88
CA ARG A 18 -3.10 9.85 20.97
C ARG A 18 -3.25 9.16 22.32
N ALA A 19 -4.42 8.58 22.62
CA ALA A 19 -4.66 7.83 23.85
C ALA A 19 -3.74 6.60 23.96
N ALA A 20 -3.36 6.02 22.82
CA ALA A 20 -2.36 4.95 22.74
C ALA A 20 -0.90 5.45 22.82
N GLY A 21 -0.66 6.75 23.04
CA GLY A 21 0.68 7.33 23.13
C GLY A 21 1.45 7.37 21.82
N ARG A 22 0.77 7.20 20.67
CA ARG A 22 1.37 7.22 19.34
C ARG A 22 1.25 8.60 18.72
N GLU A 23 2.29 9.03 18.01
CA GLU A 23 2.29 10.27 17.22
C GLU A 23 2.16 10.00 15.70
N ALA A 24 2.23 8.74 15.29
CA ALA A 24 2.15 8.32 13.89
C ALA A 24 0.93 7.42 13.63
N LEU A 25 0.27 7.67 12.50
CA LEU A 25 -0.75 6.79 11.95
C LEU A 25 -0.09 5.60 11.25
N THR A 26 -0.71 4.43 11.38
CA THR A 26 -0.44 3.29 10.52
C THR A 26 -1.00 3.55 9.12
N ALA A 27 -0.53 2.80 8.11
CA ALA A 27 -1.02 2.97 6.74
C ALA A 27 -2.56 2.80 6.59
N PRO A 28 -3.22 1.81 7.25
CA PRO A 28 -4.67 1.70 7.24
C PRO A 28 -5.38 2.90 7.89
N GLU A 29 -4.84 3.42 9.00
CA GLU A 29 -5.40 4.60 9.68
C GLU A 29 -5.24 5.85 8.81
N GLY A 30 -4.08 6.04 8.18
CA GLY A 30 -3.84 7.12 7.23
C GLY A 30 -4.77 7.08 6.01
N ARG A 31 -5.08 5.88 5.50
CA ARG A 31 -6.07 5.68 4.44
C ARG A 31 -7.45 6.20 4.84
N ILE A 32 -7.92 5.88 6.04
CA ILE A 32 -9.22 6.35 6.54
C ILE A 32 -9.27 7.88 6.54
N VAL A 33 -8.19 8.54 6.97
CA VAL A 33 -8.09 10.01 6.94
C VAL A 33 -8.09 10.53 5.50
N ALA A 34 -7.33 9.93 4.60
CA ALA A 34 -7.29 10.35 3.21
C ALA A 34 -8.67 10.24 2.54
N GLU A 35 -9.34 9.10 2.66
CA GLU A 35 -10.67 8.85 2.11
C GLU A 35 -11.72 9.83 2.65
N ALA A 36 -11.71 10.07 3.96
CA ALA A 36 -12.60 11.03 4.62
C ALA A 36 -12.48 12.45 4.04
N TYR A 37 -11.29 12.82 3.56
CA TYR A 37 -11.03 14.12 2.95
C TYR A 37 -11.11 14.14 1.42
N GLY A 38 -11.57 13.05 0.80
CA GLY A 38 -11.67 12.93 -0.66
C GLY A 38 -10.31 12.86 -1.36
N ILE A 39 -9.27 12.48 -0.63
CA ILE A 39 -7.95 12.21 -1.19
C ILE A 39 -7.99 10.81 -1.81
N ALA A 40 -7.76 10.75 -3.13
CA ALA A 40 -7.62 9.48 -3.81
C ALA A 40 -6.33 8.77 -3.37
N VAL A 41 -6.48 7.56 -2.85
CA VAL A 41 -5.37 6.66 -2.52
C VAL A 41 -5.36 5.50 -3.52
N PRO A 42 -4.18 5.03 -3.95
CA PRO A 42 -4.10 3.85 -4.82
C PRO A 42 -4.69 2.62 -4.11
N GLY A 43 -5.43 1.81 -4.86
CA GLY A 43 -5.92 0.53 -4.36
C GLY A 43 -4.74 -0.39 -4.01
N GLU A 44 -4.83 -1.05 -2.86
CA GLU A 44 -3.85 -2.04 -2.42
C GLU A 44 -4.48 -3.08 -1.50
N GLU A 45 -3.89 -4.27 -1.47
CA GLU A 45 -4.26 -5.33 -0.54
C GLU A 45 -3.01 -6.13 -0.11
N LEU A 46 -3.07 -6.76 1.05
CA LEU A 46 -2.05 -7.69 1.52
C LEU A 46 -2.42 -9.11 1.07
N ALA A 47 -1.55 -9.74 0.29
CA ALA A 47 -1.67 -11.13 -0.10
C ALA A 47 -0.72 -11.99 0.74
N GLN A 48 -1.26 -13.02 1.39
CA GLN A 48 -0.50 -13.99 2.19
C GLN A 48 0.09 -15.10 1.30
N ASP A 49 -0.51 -15.35 0.15
CA ASP A 49 -0.02 -16.32 -0.82
C ASP A 49 -0.06 -15.79 -2.27
N ILE A 50 0.43 -16.64 -3.18
CA ILE A 50 0.55 -16.33 -4.60
C ILE A 50 -0.83 -16.18 -5.26
N ASP A 51 -1.80 -16.99 -4.88
CA ASP A 51 -3.11 -17.02 -5.53
C ASP A 51 -3.94 -15.81 -5.10
N GLU A 52 -3.84 -15.40 -3.83
CA GLU A 52 -4.37 -14.12 -3.35
C GLU A 52 -3.74 -12.93 -4.08
N ALA A 53 -2.43 -12.96 -4.32
CA ALA A 53 -1.74 -11.90 -5.03
C ALA A 53 -2.22 -11.77 -6.48
N VAL A 54 -2.45 -12.90 -7.16
CA VAL A 54 -3.02 -12.93 -8.52
C VAL A 54 -4.43 -12.39 -8.52
N ALA A 55 -5.28 -12.87 -7.60
CA ALA A 55 -6.67 -12.43 -7.50
C ALA A 55 -6.76 -10.91 -7.20
N CYS A 56 -5.87 -10.38 -6.35
CA CYS A 56 -5.79 -8.95 -6.11
C CYS A 56 -5.36 -8.18 -7.36
N ALA A 57 -4.28 -8.62 -8.03
CA ALA A 57 -3.81 -7.97 -9.25
C ALA A 57 -4.89 -7.92 -10.35
N ASP A 58 -5.66 -9.00 -10.49
CA ASP A 58 -6.78 -9.07 -11.43
C ASP A 58 -7.90 -8.08 -11.07
N ARG A 59 -8.25 -7.95 -9.78
CA ARG A 59 -9.21 -6.93 -9.31
C ARG A 59 -8.76 -5.50 -9.58
N LEU A 60 -7.45 -5.23 -9.45
CA LEU A 60 -6.89 -3.90 -9.63
C LEU A 60 -6.80 -3.49 -11.12
N GLY A 61 -6.89 -4.45 -12.05
CA GLY A 61 -7.16 -4.20 -13.48
C GLY A 61 -6.03 -3.51 -14.26
N GLY A 62 -4.82 -3.44 -13.72
CA GLY A 62 -3.70 -2.72 -14.31
C GLY A 62 -2.34 -3.28 -13.90
N PRO A 63 -1.23 -2.66 -14.34
CA PRO A 63 0.07 -3.01 -13.78
C PRO A 63 0.06 -2.73 -12.28
N VAL A 64 0.60 -3.67 -11.51
CA VAL A 64 0.69 -3.57 -10.06
C VAL A 64 2.14 -3.51 -9.61
N VAL A 65 2.32 -3.08 -8.37
CA VAL A 65 3.57 -3.16 -7.62
C VAL A 65 3.39 -4.19 -6.52
N LEU A 66 4.35 -5.10 -6.40
CA LEU A 66 4.43 -6.06 -5.30
C LEU A 66 5.52 -5.61 -4.33
N LYS A 67 5.20 -5.55 -3.03
CA LYS A 67 6.11 -5.10 -1.97
C LYS A 67 6.04 -6.07 -0.79
N ILE A 68 7.18 -6.55 -0.28
CA ILE A 68 7.20 -7.34 0.95
C ILE A 68 6.65 -6.53 2.12
N VAL A 69 5.85 -7.18 2.96
CA VAL A 69 5.45 -6.66 4.27
C VAL A 69 6.08 -7.57 5.32
N SER A 70 7.04 -7.01 6.04
CA SER A 70 7.74 -7.69 7.12
C SER A 70 8.21 -6.65 8.14
N PRO A 71 7.90 -6.82 9.44
CA PRO A 71 8.41 -5.96 10.50
C PRO A 71 9.93 -6.03 10.63
N ASP A 72 10.53 -7.14 10.21
CA ASP A 72 11.97 -7.40 10.32
C ASP A 72 12.74 -6.89 9.07
N VAL A 73 12.04 -6.42 8.04
CA VAL A 73 12.61 -5.87 6.79
C VAL A 73 12.02 -4.48 6.48
N PRO A 74 12.36 -3.45 7.27
CA PRO A 74 11.83 -2.09 7.04
C PRO A 74 12.36 -1.46 5.73
N HIS A 75 13.61 -1.74 5.35
CA HIS A 75 14.22 -1.26 4.11
C HIS A 75 14.02 -2.26 2.95
N LYS A 76 12.76 -2.55 2.62
CA LYS A 76 12.34 -3.52 1.60
C LYS A 76 13.00 -3.40 0.23
N THR A 77 13.40 -2.21 -0.20
CA THR A 77 14.10 -2.03 -1.49
C THR A 77 15.48 -2.69 -1.46
N ASP A 78 16.21 -2.54 -0.35
CA ASP A 78 17.57 -3.06 -0.20
C ASP A 78 17.58 -4.59 -0.14
N ALA A 79 16.52 -5.18 0.42
CA ALA A 79 16.30 -6.63 0.42
C ALA A 79 15.75 -7.18 -0.92
N GLY A 80 15.63 -6.35 -1.96
CA GLY A 80 15.03 -6.77 -3.25
C GLY A 80 13.56 -7.17 -3.12
N GLY A 81 12.86 -6.66 -2.10
CA GLY A 81 11.48 -6.97 -1.76
C GLY A 81 10.45 -6.09 -2.48
N VAL A 82 10.82 -5.43 -3.58
CA VAL A 82 9.92 -4.60 -4.39
C VAL A 82 10.07 -4.97 -5.87
N VAL A 83 8.95 -5.22 -6.53
CA VAL A 83 8.87 -5.41 -8.00
C VAL A 83 7.75 -4.52 -8.54
N VAL A 84 8.07 -3.65 -9.50
CA VAL A 84 7.15 -2.68 -10.10
C VAL A 84 6.72 -3.11 -11.50
N GLY A 85 5.54 -2.65 -11.95
CA GLY A 85 5.10 -2.80 -13.34
C GLY A 85 4.67 -4.21 -13.72
N VAL A 86 4.27 -5.03 -12.74
CA VAL A 86 3.92 -6.44 -12.89
C VAL A 86 2.53 -6.57 -13.54
N ARG A 87 2.40 -7.41 -14.58
CA ARG A 87 1.16 -7.56 -15.35
C ARG A 87 0.74 -9.01 -15.51
N GLY A 88 -0.52 -9.28 -15.13
CA GLY A 88 -1.16 -10.58 -15.31
C GLY A 88 -0.59 -11.68 -14.42
N ALA A 89 -1.35 -12.78 -14.33
CA ALA A 89 -1.05 -13.88 -13.41
C ALA A 89 0.39 -14.44 -13.53
N PRO A 90 0.96 -14.69 -14.73
CA PRO A 90 2.30 -15.27 -14.82
C PRO A 90 3.40 -14.39 -14.19
N GLU A 91 3.37 -13.08 -14.44
CA GLU A 91 4.35 -12.16 -13.89
C GLU A 91 4.16 -11.96 -12.39
N VAL A 92 2.91 -11.90 -11.91
CA VAL A 92 2.59 -11.83 -10.47
C VAL A 92 3.16 -13.03 -9.73
N ARG A 93 2.96 -14.25 -10.27
CA ARG A 93 3.51 -15.49 -9.70
C ARG A 93 5.04 -15.47 -9.67
N ALA A 94 5.69 -14.93 -10.72
CA ALA A 94 7.14 -14.83 -10.78
C ALA A 94 7.68 -13.79 -9.78
N ALA A 95 7.06 -12.61 -9.74
CA ALA A 95 7.44 -11.51 -8.86
C ALA A 95 7.28 -11.88 -7.38
N PHE A 96 6.18 -12.54 -6.99
CA PHE A 96 5.95 -13.01 -5.63
C PHE A 96 7.07 -13.96 -5.18
N ARG A 97 7.37 -15.00 -5.98
CA ARG A 97 8.45 -15.95 -5.65
C ARG A 97 9.81 -15.27 -5.56
N ARG A 98 10.10 -14.33 -6.47
CA ARG A 98 11.35 -13.55 -6.45
C ARG A 98 11.47 -12.74 -5.17
N ILE A 99 10.41 -12.03 -4.76
CA ILE A 99 10.39 -11.22 -3.54
C ILE A 99 10.66 -12.09 -2.31
N ILE A 100 9.92 -13.19 -2.15
CA ILE A 100 10.09 -14.11 -1.01
C ILE A 100 11.50 -14.71 -1.00
N GLY A 101 12.01 -15.12 -2.17
CA GLY A 101 13.36 -15.67 -2.31
C GLY A 101 14.44 -14.66 -1.91
N ASN A 102 14.34 -13.42 -2.40
CA ASN A 102 15.29 -12.35 -2.07
C ASN A 102 15.29 -12.04 -0.57
N VAL A 103 14.11 -11.91 0.03
CA VAL A 103 13.96 -11.59 1.45
C VAL A 103 14.50 -12.71 2.33
N ARG A 104 14.24 -13.98 2.00
CA ARG A 104 14.82 -15.12 2.74
C ARG A 104 16.33 -15.24 2.56
N ALA A 105 16.89 -14.84 1.42
CA ALA A 105 18.34 -14.79 1.24
C ALA A 105 18.98 -13.64 2.04
N TYR A 106 18.29 -12.52 2.15
CA TYR A 106 18.74 -11.33 2.88
C TYR A 106 18.61 -11.49 4.41
N ALA A 107 17.48 -12.03 4.86
CA ALA A 107 17.16 -12.25 6.27
C ALA A 107 16.38 -13.59 6.40
N PRO A 108 17.09 -14.72 6.58
CA PRO A 108 16.49 -16.06 6.61
C PRO A 108 15.40 -16.25 7.67
N ASP A 109 15.57 -15.59 8.82
CA ASP A 109 14.67 -15.69 9.97
C ASP A 109 13.60 -14.57 10.01
N ALA A 110 13.51 -13.74 8.97
CA ALA A 110 12.55 -12.65 8.92
C ALA A 110 11.11 -13.17 8.90
N ARG A 111 10.26 -12.62 9.76
CA ARG A 111 8.83 -12.86 9.73
C ARG A 111 8.23 -12.12 8.56
N ILE A 112 7.57 -12.84 7.66
CA ILE A 112 6.91 -12.29 6.48
C ILE A 112 5.41 -12.33 6.72
N ASP A 113 4.77 -11.17 6.81
CA ASP A 113 3.32 -11.07 6.96
C ASP A 113 2.60 -11.25 5.62
N GLY A 114 3.31 -10.99 4.50
CA GLY A 114 2.82 -11.22 3.14
C GLY A 114 3.48 -10.31 2.12
N VAL A 115 2.83 -10.17 0.97
CA VAL A 115 3.20 -9.24 -0.11
C VAL A 115 2.04 -8.30 -0.37
N GLN A 116 2.28 -7.00 -0.19
CA GLN A 116 1.35 -5.95 -0.57
C GLN A 116 1.32 -5.85 -2.10
N VAL A 117 0.12 -5.98 -2.68
CA VAL A 117 -0.16 -5.72 -4.08
C VAL A 117 -0.82 -4.35 -4.17
N GLN A 118 -0.25 -3.44 -4.97
CA GLN A 118 -0.70 -2.05 -5.05
C GLN A 118 -0.81 -1.59 -6.51
N GLN A 119 -1.78 -0.74 -6.81
CA GLN A 119 -1.90 -0.08 -8.11
C GLN A 119 -0.67 0.78 -8.42
N VAL A 120 -0.19 0.71 -9.66
CA VAL A 120 0.77 1.70 -10.16
C VAL A 120 0.05 3.03 -10.38
N VAL A 121 0.55 4.10 -9.75
CA VAL A 121 0.14 5.47 -10.11
C VAL A 121 0.92 5.94 -11.34
N PRO A 122 0.28 6.66 -12.28
CA PRO A 122 0.98 7.20 -13.43
C PRO A 122 2.11 8.15 -13.03
N PRO A 123 3.19 8.26 -13.82
CA PRO A 123 4.34 9.12 -13.50
C PRO A 123 3.99 10.62 -13.42
N TRP A 124 2.90 11.06 -14.05
CA TRP A 124 2.40 12.43 -13.89
C TRP A 124 1.74 12.69 -12.51
N CYS A 125 1.44 11.64 -11.74
CA CYS A 125 0.81 11.73 -10.43
C CYS A 125 1.77 12.12 -9.29
N SER A 126 3.09 12.01 -9.52
CA SER A 126 4.12 12.57 -8.65
C SER A 126 4.28 14.09 -8.78
N SER A 127 3.63 14.73 -9.76
CA SER A 127 3.49 16.18 -9.84
C SER A 127 2.29 16.63 -8.99
N LEU A 128 2.47 17.69 -8.19
CA LEU A 128 1.46 18.30 -7.30
C LEU A 128 0.09 18.58 -7.95
N SER A 129 0.02 18.57 -9.28
CA SER A 129 -1.19 18.76 -10.09
C SER A 129 -2.22 17.61 -10.04
N CYS A 130 -1.88 16.45 -9.46
CA CYS A 130 -2.73 15.25 -9.56
C CYS A 130 -3.74 15.07 -8.42
N TRP A 131 -3.59 15.83 -7.34
CA TRP A 131 -4.66 16.03 -6.36
C TRP A 131 -5.65 16.95 -7.04
N GLY A 132 -6.85 16.47 -7.39
CA GLY A 132 -7.91 17.27 -8.02
C GLY A 132 -8.41 18.43 -7.15
N TRP A 133 -7.52 19.34 -6.77
CA TRP A 133 -7.83 20.66 -6.29
C TRP A 133 -8.49 21.40 -7.46
N PRO A 134 -9.69 21.97 -7.28
CA PRO A 134 -10.27 22.80 -8.31
C PRO A 134 -9.32 23.96 -8.58
N SER A 135 -8.78 23.99 -9.80
CA SER A 135 -8.06 25.14 -10.34
C SER A 135 -9.05 26.28 -10.46
N SER A 136 -9.27 27.02 -9.37
CA SER A 136 -10.07 28.24 -9.35
C SER A 136 -9.45 29.20 -8.34
N VAL A 137 -8.35 29.80 -8.75
CA VAL A 137 -7.97 31.18 -8.39
C VAL A 137 -7.58 31.88 -9.67
#